data_AF-A0A524C2A7-F1
#
_entry.id   AF-A0A524C2A7-F1
#
_cell.length_a   1.000
_cell.length_b   1.000
_cell.length_c   1.000
_cell.angle_alpha   90.00
_cell.angle_beta   90.00
_cell.angle_gamma   90.00
#
_symmetry.space_group_name_H-M   'P 1'
#
loop_
_entity.id
_entity.type
_entity.pdbx_description
1 polymer ?
#
loop_
_entity_poly.entity_id
_entity_poly.type
_entity_poly.pdbx_seq_one_letter_code
_entity_poly.pdbx_strand_id
1 'polypeptide(L)'
;MSSYDLQDISGIGNKTYQTLKNANIDTVEQLANSTVRELQKLDGIGKKSAEKYINGAKELLGRPVEKVVVRKSEVLPSKDSTIGGLQSDIRNIYSMLERFDKRIKNVENQLNISREVAESEISDAHFYRVLKSAYNSMSKKLGGFVPISKLTENIKQYIPWSTEKIHQKLYSLFMNYKVELQPGKAEYGKPLIQDDKKFVWFKFK
;
A
#
# COMPACT_ATOMS: atom_id res chain seq x y z
N MET A 1 -44.99 9.60 10.43
CA MET A 1 -43.53 9.58 10.69
C MET A 1 -43.36 9.03 12.09
N SER A 2 -42.68 7.90 12.27
CA SER A 2 -42.45 7.33 13.60
C SER A 2 -41.51 8.26 14.36
N SER A 3 -42.02 8.94 15.38
CA SER A 3 -41.24 9.81 16.27
C SER A 3 -40.66 8.93 17.37
N TYR A 4 -39.43 8.46 17.18
CA TYR A 4 -38.72 7.71 18.23
C TYR A 4 -38.22 8.67 19.31
N ASP A 5 -38.39 8.30 20.57
CA ASP A 5 -37.83 9.03 21.70
C ASP A 5 -36.42 8.49 21.99
N LEU A 6 -35.53 9.36 22.48
CA LEU A 6 -34.23 8.94 23.00
C LEU A 6 -34.38 7.90 24.13
N GLN A 7 -35.48 7.94 24.89
CA GLN A 7 -35.75 6.96 25.96
C GLN A 7 -36.08 5.54 25.44
N ASP A 8 -36.40 5.40 24.14
CA ASP A 8 -36.59 4.09 23.52
C ASP A 8 -35.26 3.33 23.36
N ILE A 9 -34.12 4.02 23.52
CA ILE A 9 -32.79 3.43 23.42
C ILE A 9 -32.37 2.82 24.76
N SER A 10 -32.09 1.52 24.73
CA SER A 10 -31.69 0.78 25.93
C SER A 10 -30.49 1.41 26.65
N GLY A 11 -30.71 1.80 27.91
CA GLY A 11 -29.70 2.41 28.78
C GLY A 11 -29.79 3.94 28.89
N ILE A 12 -30.69 4.60 28.15
CA ILE A 12 -30.98 6.02 28.33
C ILE A 12 -32.15 6.16 29.31
N GLY A 13 -31.84 6.41 30.58
CA GLY A 13 -32.83 6.75 31.59
C GLY A 13 -33.06 8.27 31.71
N ASN A 14 -34.01 8.69 32.55
CA ASN A 14 -34.37 10.11 32.75
C ASN A 14 -33.16 11.04 32.97
N LYS A 15 -32.16 10.62 33.76
CA LYS A 15 -30.96 11.44 34.01
C LYS A 15 -30.14 11.64 32.73
N THR A 16 -29.84 10.55 32.02
CA THR A 16 -29.08 10.59 30.76
C THR A 16 -29.83 11.35 29.67
N TYR A 17 -31.15 11.19 29.61
CA TYR A 17 -32.02 11.95 28.71
C TYR A 17 -31.85 13.47 28.92
N GLN A 18 -31.92 13.94 30.17
CA GLN A 18 -31.74 15.36 30.48
C GLN A 18 -30.32 15.83 30.14
N THR A 19 -29.30 15.01 30.42
CA THR A 19 -27.91 15.32 30.04
C THR A 19 -27.75 15.50 28.53
N LEU A 20 -28.35 14.63 27.71
CA LEU A 20 -28.33 14.73 26.25
C LEU A 20 -29.07 15.98 25.77
N LYS A 21 -30.26 16.24 26.33
CA LYS A 21 -31.07 17.42 25.99
C LYS A 21 -30.34 18.73 26.32
N ASN A 22 -29.68 18.81 27.48
CA ASN A 22 -28.86 19.96 27.86
C ASN A 22 -27.64 20.14 26.95
N ALA A 23 -27.19 19.07 26.29
CA ALA A 23 -26.13 19.10 25.28
C ALA A 23 -26.65 19.40 23.86
N ASN A 24 -27.93 19.78 23.70
CA ASN A 24 -28.61 19.96 22.41
C ASN A 24 -28.65 18.68 21.55
N ILE A 25 -28.73 17.52 22.20
CA ILE A 25 -29.00 16.23 21.56
C ILE A 25 -30.42 15.81 21.99
N ASP A 26 -31.41 16.21 21.22
CA ASP A 26 -32.83 16.00 21.48
C ASP A 26 -33.49 14.97 20.54
N THR A 27 -32.86 14.59 19.43
CA THR A 27 -33.38 13.57 18.52
C THR A 27 -32.49 12.33 18.37
N VAL A 28 -33.12 11.21 18.00
CA VAL A 28 -32.43 9.94 17.71
C VAL A 28 -31.43 10.10 16.57
N GLU A 29 -31.71 10.93 15.56
CA GLU A 29 -30.79 11.22 14.45
C GLU A 29 -29.54 11.95 14.90
N GLN A 30 -29.68 12.95 15.77
CA GLN A 30 -28.53 13.67 16.32
C GLN A 30 -27.66 12.73 17.15
N LEU A 31 -28.28 11.86 17.95
CA LEU A 31 -27.56 10.88 18.74
C LEU A 31 -26.84 9.84 17.85
N ALA A 32 -27.48 9.37 16.77
CA ALA A 32 -26.88 8.42 15.83
C ALA A 32 -25.67 9.00 15.07
N ASN A 33 -25.67 10.32 14.86
CA ASN A 33 -24.58 11.05 14.19
C ASN A 33 -23.50 11.56 15.16
N SER A 34 -23.74 11.49 16.47
CA SER A 34 -22.78 11.90 17.49
C SER A 34 -21.60 10.93 17.56
N THR A 35 -20.45 11.43 18.00
CA THR A 35 -19.27 10.62 18.24
C THR A 35 -19.19 10.17 19.71
N VAL A 36 -18.55 9.03 19.94
CA VAL A 36 -18.29 8.52 21.31
C VAL A 36 -17.55 9.57 22.15
N ARG A 37 -16.62 10.32 21.56
CA ARG A 37 -15.84 11.36 22.24
C ARG A 37 -16.67 12.56 22.67
N GLU A 38 -17.66 12.96 21.87
CA GLU A 38 -18.56 14.06 22.22
C GLU A 38 -19.46 13.68 23.39
N LEU A 39 -20.02 12.47 23.36
CA LEU A 39 -20.85 11.96 24.44
C LEU A 39 -20.06 11.74 25.73
N GLN A 40 -18.79 11.32 25.65
CA GLN A 40 -17.93 11.15 26.83
C GLN A 40 -17.60 12.45 27.57
N LYS A 41 -17.78 13.63 26.95
CA LYS A 41 -17.62 14.92 27.63
C LYS A 41 -18.82 15.25 28.52
N LEU A 42 -19.92 14.52 28.36
CA LEU A 42 -21.14 14.74 29.12
C LEU A 42 -21.07 13.98 30.44
N ASP A 43 -21.49 14.64 31.51
CA ASP A 43 -21.45 14.07 32.85
C ASP A 43 -22.30 12.80 32.94
N GLY A 44 -21.73 11.76 33.58
CA GLY A 44 -22.37 10.46 33.73
C GLY A 44 -22.40 9.56 32.48
N ILE A 45 -21.74 9.93 31.37
CA ILE A 45 -21.68 9.09 30.16
C ILE A 45 -20.26 8.54 29.93
N GLY A 46 -20.08 7.26 30.24
CA GLY A 46 -18.85 6.53 29.95
C GLY A 46 -18.76 6.03 28.50
N LYS A 47 -17.56 5.62 28.06
CA LYS A 47 -17.29 5.12 26.70
C LYS A 47 -18.27 4.04 26.23
N LYS A 48 -18.48 3.01 27.06
CA LYS A 48 -19.40 1.90 26.75
C LYS A 48 -20.85 2.36 26.60
N SER A 49 -21.27 3.29 27.46
CA SER A 49 -22.61 3.86 27.41
C SER A 49 -22.80 4.68 26.14
N ALA A 50 -21.83 5.53 25.79
CA ALA A 50 -21.84 6.31 24.56
C ALA A 50 -21.92 5.42 23.30
N GLU A 51 -21.11 4.36 23.22
CA GLU A 51 -21.18 3.38 22.13
C GLU A 51 -22.55 2.71 22.06
N LYS A 52 -23.10 2.30 23.21
CA LYS A 52 -24.44 1.70 23.29
C LYS A 52 -25.53 2.64 22.79
N TYR A 53 -25.47 3.93 23.15
CA TYR A 53 -26.47 4.92 22.78
C TYR A 53 -26.46 5.22 21.28
N ILE A 54 -25.27 5.42 20.70
CA ILE A 54 -25.10 5.66 19.26
C ILE A 54 -25.58 4.45 18.46
N ASN A 55 -25.23 3.24 18.89
CA ASN A 55 -25.64 2.02 18.19
C ASN A 55 -27.15 1.80 18.30
N GLY A 56 -27.75 1.95 19.48
CA GLY A 56 -29.20 1.85 19.65
C GLY A 56 -29.95 2.90 18.81
N ALA A 57 -29.43 4.13 18.72
CA ALA A 57 -29.99 5.15 17.84
C ALA A 57 -29.91 4.75 16.35
N LYS A 58 -28.77 4.20 15.91
CA LYS A 58 -28.60 3.69 14.54
C LYS A 58 -29.53 2.52 14.22
N GLU A 59 -29.73 1.62 15.18
CA GLU A 59 -30.65 0.48 15.05
C GLU A 59 -32.11 0.93 14.86
N LEU A 60 -32.58 1.90 15.67
CA LEU A 60 -33.93 2.47 15.52
C LEU A 60 -34.13 3.14 14.16
N LEU A 61 -33.08 3.72 13.58
CA LEU A 61 -33.09 4.34 12.25
C LEU A 61 -32.85 3.35 11.10
N GLY A 62 -32.70 2.05 11.38
CA GLY A 62 -32.43 1.03 10.36
C GLY A 62 -31.08 1.19 9.65
N ARG A 63 -30.13 1.91 10.25
CA ARG A 63 -28.79 2.13 9.67
C ARG A 63 -27.89 0.93 9.97
N PRO A 64 -27.03 0.50 9.03
CA PRO A 64 -26.12 -0.60 9.27
C PRO A 64 -25.17 -0.25 10.42
N VAL A 65 -25.28 -1.00 11.52
CA VAL A 65 -24.36 -0.93 12.64
C VAL A 65 -23.07 -1.59 12.16
N GLU A 66 -22.06 -0.79 11.82
CA GLU A 66 -20.71 -1.33 11.63
C GLU A 66 -20.30 -2.02 12.92
N LYS A 67 -20.20 -3.36 12.87
CA LYS A 67 -19.59 -4.14 13.93
C LYS A 67 -18.15 -3.66 14.05
N VAL A 68 -17.90 -2.78 15.02
CA VAL A 68 -16.56 -2.41 15.43
C VAL A 68 -15.92 -3.68 15.99
N VAL A 69 -15.21 -4.39 15.11
CA VAL A 69 -14.23 -5.38 15.52
C VAL A 69 -13.28 -4.61 16.42
N VAL A 70 -13.35 -4.88 17.72
CA VAL A 70 -12.42 -4.35 18.72
C VAL A 70 -11.05 -4.94 18.40
N ARG A 71 -10.38 -4.36 17.41
CA ARG A 71 -8.92 -4.30 17.41
C ARG A 71 -8.62 -3.45 18.62
N LYS A 72 -7.96 -4.06 19.59
CA LYS A 72 -7.32 -3.42 20.74
C LYS A 72 -6.56 -2.20 20.19
N SER A 73 -7.23 -1.06 20.18
CA SER A 73 -6.65 0.18 19.71
C SER A 73 -5.63 0.56 20.75
N GLU A 74 -4.39 0.67 20.28
CA GLU A 74 -3.29 1.27 21.00
C GLU A 74 -3.80 2.54 21.66
N VAL A 75 -3.65 2.58 22.98
CA VAL A 75 -3.94 3.72 23.82
C VAL A 75 -3.10 4.87 23.30
N LEU A 76 -3.72 5.85 22.65
CA LEU A 76 -3.12 7.18 22.52
C LEU A 76 -3.04 7.75 23.95
N PRO A 77 -1.84 8.10 24.45
CA PRO A 77 -1.66 8.56 25.81
C PRO A 77 -2.47 9.84 26.05
N SER A 78 -3.37 9.76 27.03
CA SER A 78 -4.17 10.87 27.52
C SER A 78 -3.36 11.68 28.52
N LYS A 79 -2.96 12.88 28.10
CA LYS A 79 -2.91 14.14 28.88
C LYS A 79 -2.46 14.04 30.34
N ASP A 80 -1.16 13.82 30.53
CA ASP A 80 -0.36 14.65 31.45
C ASP A 80 0.74 15.28 30.61
N SER A 81 0.60 16.56 30.26
CA SER A 81 1.60 17.32 29.51
C SER A 81 2.80 17.69 30.40
N THR A 82 3.34 16.71 31.13
CA THR A 82 4.66 16.82 31.72
C THR A 82 5.69 16.44 30.67
N ILE A 83 6.85 17.08 30.71
CA ILE A 83 7.98 16.77 29.81
C ILE A 83 8.31 15.26 29.85
N GLY A 84 8.10 14.60 30.99
CA GLY A 84 8.28 13.16 31.17
C GLY A 84 7.32 12.29 30.33
N GLY A 85 6.05 12.67 30.20
CA GLY A 85 5.08 11.95 29.37
C GLY A 85 5.39 12.04 27.88
N LEU A 86 5.77 13.23 27.41
CA LEU A 86 6.22 13.43 26.04
C LEU A 86 7.50 12.63 25.73
N GLN A 87 8.44 12.53 26.67
CA GLN A 87 9.65 11.73 26.49
C GLN A 87 9.35 10.23 26.40
N SER A 88 8.40 9.70 27.18
CA SER A 88 7.98 8.30 27.06
C SER A 88 7.31 8.03 25.72
N ASP A 89 6.48 8.95 25.25
CA ASP A 89 5.77 8.81 23.98
C ASP A 89 6.74 8.83 22.80
N ILE A 90 7.71 9.75 22.82
CA ILE A 90 8.79 9.83 21.83
C ILE A 90 9.60 8.53 21.81
N ARG A 91 9.99 8.00 22.98
CA ARG A 91 10.73 6.73 23.08
C ARG A 91 9.93 5.56 22.51
N ASN A 92 8.63 5.51 22.78
CA ASN A 92 7.74 4.47 22.26
C ASN A 92 7.66 4.54 20.74
N ILE A 93 7.49 5.74 20.18
CA ILE A 93 7.47 5.98 18.72
C ILE A 93 8.78 5.49 18.08
N TYR A 94 9.94 5.84 18.64
CA TYR A 94 11.22 5.36 18.12
C TYR A 94 11.33 3.82 18.11
N SER A 95 10.92 3.17 19.19
CA SER A 95 10.92 1.70 19.26
C SER A 95 9.98 1.05 18.24
N MET A 96 8.90 1.76 17.86
CA MET A 96 7.94 1.31 16.86
C MET A 96 8.52 1.45 15.45
N LEU A 97 9.17 2.59 15.16
CA LEU A 97 9.88 2.84 13.90
C LEU A 97 10.97 1.79 13.66
N GLU A 98 11.77 1.47 14.67
CA GLU A 98 12.83 0.45 14.53
C GLU A 98 12.27 -0.94 14.21
N ARG A 99 11.10 -1.30 14.77
CA ARG A 99 10.40 -2.54 14.43
C ARG A 99 9.88 -2.52 12.99
N PHE A 100 9.38 -1.38 12.52
CA PHE A 100 8.93 -1.25 11.14
C PHE A 100 10.08 -1.39 10.16
N ASP A 101 11.23 -0.76 10.42
CA ASP A 101 12.42 -0.90 9.57
C ASP A 101 12.88 -2.35 9.47
N LYS A 102 12.91 -3.09 10.60
CA LYS A 102 13.24 -4.52 10.60
C LYS A 102 12.24 -5.34 9.78
N ARG A 103 10.94 -5.03 9.88
CA ARG A 103 9.89 -5.72 9.10
C ARG A 103 9.98 -5.41 7.61
N ILE A 104 10.26 -4.16 7.23
CA ILE A 104 10.46 -3.75 5.84
C ILE A 104 11.63 -4.52 5.26
N LYS A 105 12.79 -4.53 5.92
CA LYS A 105 13.97 -5.29 5.48
C LYS A 105 13.68 -6.78 5.31
N ASN A 106 12.91 -7.38 6.22
CA ASN A 106 12.56 -8.79 6.12
C ASN A 106 11.67 -9.08 4.90
N VAL A 107 10.67 -8.21 4.64
CA VAL A 107 9.80 -8.32 3.47
C VAL A 107 10.60 -8.12 2.18
N GLU A 108 11.49 -7.12 2.13
CA GLU A 108 12.38 -6.89 0.99
C GLU A 108 13.25 -8.11 0.71
N ASN A 109 13.83 -8.74 1.73
CA ASN A 109 14.60 -9.97 1.59
C ASN A 109 13.75 -11.13 1.05
N GLN A 110 12.53 -11.31 1.56
CA GLN A 110 11.61 -12.34 1.06
C GLN A 110 11.23 -12.12 -0.41
N LEU A 111 11.01 -10.87 -0.81
CA LEU A 111 10.70 -10.51 -2.20
C LEU A 111 11.90 -10.74 -3.11
N ASN A 112 13.11 -10.40 -2.67
CA ASN A 112 14.33 -10.65 -3.41
C ASN A 112 14.57 -12.15 -3.61
N ILE A 113 14.41 -12.98 -2.57
CA ILE A 113 14.51 -14.43 -2.70
C ILE A 113 13.50 -14.97 -3.71
N SER A 114 12.24 -14.55 -3.61
CA SER A 114 11.18 -14.98 -4.55
C SER A 114 11.51 -14.57 -5.99
N ARG A 115 12.08 -13.37 -6.18
CA ARG A 115 12.52 -12.88 -7.50
C ARG A 115 13.73 -13.65 -8.01
N GLU A 116 14.71 -13.95 -7.17
CA GLU A 116 15.89 -14.75 -7.56
C GLU A 116 15.50 -16.16 -7.97
N VAL A 117 14.60 -16.82 -7.21
CA VAL A 117 14.07 -18.14 -7.57
C VAL A 117 13.38 -18.09 -8.93
N ALA A 118 12.47 -17.13 -9.14
CA ALA A 118 11.79 -16.95 -10.43
C ALA A 118 12.74 -16.58 -11.59
N GLU A 119 13.86 -15.89 -11.31
CA GLU A 119 14.85 -15.50 -12.31
C GLU A 119 15.90 -16.61 -12.59
N SER A 120 16.08 -17.59 -11.68
CA SER A 120 17.15 -18.59 -11.73
C SER A 120 16.90 -19.81 -12.62
N GLU A 121 15.67 -20.04 -13.09
CA GLU A 121 15.30 -21.27 -13.82
C GLU A 121 15.52 -21.22 -15.34
N ILE A 122 15.87 -20.06 -15.91
CA ILE A 122 16.00 -19.91 -17.37
C ILE A 122 17.46 -20.04 -17.79
N SER A 123 17.74 -21.13 -18.52
CA SER A 123 19.07 -21.35 -19.13
C SER A 123 19.40 -20.30 -20.20
N ASP A 124 20.70 -20.06 -20.41
CA ASP A 124 21.18 -19.14 -21.45
C ASP A 124 20.71 -19.52 -22.86
N ALA A 125 20.60 -20.82 -23.14
CA ALA A 125 20.08 -21.31 -24.41
C ALA A 125 18.59 -20.96 -24.59
N HIS A 126 17.80 -21.09 -23.53
CA HIS A 126 16.39 -20.70 -23.56
C HIS A 126 16.25 -19.18 -23.74
N PHE A 127 17.00 -18.39 -22.97
CA PHE A 127 17.02 -16.93 -23.14
C PHE A 127 17.39 -16.53 -24.58
N TYR A 128 18.42 -17.14 -25.16
CA TYR A 128 18.84 -16.82 -26.52
C TYR A 128 17.75 -17.11 -27.56
N ARG A 129 17.01 -18.22 -27.40
CA ARG A 129 15.86 -18.54 -28.25
C ARG A 129 14.76 -17.48 -28.12
N VAL A 130 14.39 -17.12 -26.89
CA VAL A 130 13.40 -16.06 -26.61
C VAL A 130 13.84 -14.73 -27.22
N LEU A 131 15.09 -14.33 -27.02
CA LEU A 131 15.66 -13.10 -27.56
C LEU A 131 15.58 -13.07 -29.10
N LYS A 132 15.93 -14.18 -29.75
CA LYS A 132 15.87 -14.30 -31.21
C LYS A 132 14.44 -14.20 -31.73
N SER A 133 13.49 -14.86 -31.08
CA SER A 133 12.06 -14.77 -31.40
C SER A 133 11.53 -13.34 -31.21
N ALA A 134 11.83 -12.72 -30.07
CA ALA A 134 11.40 -11.36 -29.74
C ALA A 134 11.98 -10.31 -30.70
N TYR A 135 13.23 -10.48 -31.15
CA TYR A 135 13.84 -9.60 -32.15
C TYR A 135 13.26 -9.81 -33.55
N ASN A 136 12.98 -11.06 -33.94
CA ASN A 136 12.46 -11.38 -35.26
C ASN A 136 10.99 -10.96 -35.44
N SER A 137 10.21 -10.94 -34.37
CA SER A 137 8.82 -10.47 -34.41
C SER A 137 8.69 -8.94 -34.56
N MET A 138 9.78 -8.18 -34.41
CA MET A 138 9.75 -6.71 -34.57
C MET A 138 9.77 -6.31 -36.04
N SER A 139 8.65 -5.75 -36.51
CA SER A 139 8.47 -5.34 -37.92
C SER A 139 9.27 -4.11 -38.33
N LYS A 140 9.50 -3.17 -37.40
CA LYS A 140 10.27 -1.94 -37.67
C LYS A 140 11.70 -2.09 -37.17
N LYS A 141 12.66 -2.13 -38.10
CA LYS A 141 14.11 -2.16 -37.83
C LYS A 141 14.80 -1.05 -38.62
N LEU A 142 15.61 -0.23 -37.96
CA LEU A 142 16.41 0.80 -38.62
C LEU A 142 17.81 0.23 -38.86
N GLY A 143 18.15 -0.14 -40.10
CA GLY A 143 19.46 -0.77 -40.39
C GLY A 143 19.68 -2.10 -39.66
N GLY A 144 18.60 -2.81 -39.33
CA GLY A 144 18.60 -4.01 -38.49
C GLY A 144 18.51 -3.71 -36.99
N PHE A 145 18.66 -2.48 -36.55
CA PHE A 145 18.54 -2.14 -35.13
C PHE A 145 17.08 -2.05 -34.68
N VAL A 146 16.84 -2.51 -33.45
CA VAL A 146 15.58 -2.35 -32.71
C VAL A 146 15.81 -1.57 -31.42
N PRO A 147 14.80 -0.82 -30.93
CA PRO A 147 14.91 -0.19 -29.61
C PRO A 147 14.98 -1.24 -28.49
N ILE A 148 15.99 -1.12 -27.63
CA ILE A 148 16.19 -2.01 -26.47
C ILE A 148 14.98 -2.01 -25.55
N SER A 149 14.33 -0.85 -25.36
CA SER A 149 13.13 -0.74 -24.54
C SER A 149 12.00 -1.63 -25.06
N LYS A 150 11.68 -1.55 -26.35
CA LYS A 150 10.65 -2.38 -26.99
C LYS A 150 11.03 -3.85 -26.99
N LEU A 151 12.30 -4.16 -27.27
CA LEU A 151 12.81 -5.53 -27.24
C LEU A 151 12.68 -6.13 -25.83
N THR A 152 13.00 -5.36 -24.79
CA THR A 152 12.88 -5.78 -23.38
C THR A 152 11.43 -6.09 -23.02
N GLU A 153 10.49 -5.23 -23.39
CA GLU A 153 9.06 -5.49 -23.15
C GLU A 153 8.56 -6.72 -23.91
N ASN A 154 9.07 -6.97 -25.12
CA ASN A 154 8.73 -8.16 -25.90
C ASN A 154 9.28 -9.44 -25.24
N ILE A 155 10.52 -9.40 -24.72
CA ILE A 155 11.12 -10.53 -23.99
C ILE A 155 10.32 -10.89 -22.74
N LYS A 156 9.86 -9.88 -21.98
CA LYS A 156 9.06 -10.09 -20.75
C LYS A 156 7.74 -10.82 -20.99
N GLN A 157 7.22 -10.85 -22.21
CA GLN A 157 6.04 -11.65 -22.53
C GLN A 157 6.30 -13.16 -22.46
N TYR A 158 7.57 -13.58 -22.54
CA TYR A 158 7.97 -14.98 -22.57
C TYR A 158 8.64 -15.45 -21.28
N ILE A 159 9.26 -14.53 -20.53
CA ILE A 159 10.02 -14.86 -19.32
C ILE A 159 9.76 -13.84 -18.18
N PRO A 160 9.68 -14.29 -16.92
CA PRO A 160 9.39 -13.43 -15.76
C PRO A 160 10.62 -12.65 -15.27
N TRP A 161 11.58 -12.36 -16.15
CA TRP A 161 12.78 -11.63 -15.79
C TRP A 161 12.54 -10.13 -15.68
N SER A 162 13.17 -9.52 -14.69
CA SER A 162 13.20 -8.07 -14.58
C SER A 162 13.96 -7.40 -15.73
N THR A 163 13.68 -6.10 -15.93
CA THR A 163 14.41 -5.28 -16.91
C THR A 163 15.92 -5.33 -16.66
N GLU A 164 16.34 -5.23 -15.41
CA GLU A 164 17.75 -5.23 -15.03
C GLU A 164 18.41 -6.56 -15.41
N LYS A 165 17.74 -7.70 -15.16
CA LYS A 165 18.27 -9.02 -15.51
C LYS A 165 18.40 -9.22 -17.02
N ILE A 166 17.38 -8.80 -17.78
CA ILE A 166 17.41 -8.83 -19.25
C ILE A 166 18.56 -7.97 -19.75
N HIS A 167 18.70 -6.74 -19.24
CA HIS A 167 19.77 -5.81 -19.62
C HIS A 167 21.16 -6.38 -19.33
N GLN A 168 21.38 -6.97 -18.15
CA GLN A 168 22.62 -7.68 -17.83
C GLN A 168 22.96 -8.78 -18.85
N LYS A 169 21.96 -9.58 -19.27
CA LYS A 169 22.14 -10.64 -20.26
C LYS A 169 22.35 -10.11 -21.68
N LEU A 170 21.70 -9.01 -22.07
CA LEU A 170 21.99 -8.35 -23.35
C LEU A 170 23.42 -7.80 -23.38
N TYR A 171 23.88 -7.19 -22.28
CA TYR A 171 25.24 -6.68 -22.15
C TYR A 171 26.28 -7.81 -22.18
N SER A 172 26.02 -8.94 -21.52
CA SER A 172 26.93 -10.08 -21.60
C SER A 172 27.05 -10.65 -23.02
N LEU A 173 25.96 -10.65 -23.80
CA LEU A 173 26.02 -11.02 -25.23
C LEU A 173 26.84 -10.02 -26.05
N PHE A 174 26.76 -8.73 -25.72
CA PHE A 174 27.53 -7.68 -26.37
C PHE A 174 29.03 -7.84 -26.11
N MET A 175 29.41 -8.05 -24.85
CA MET A 175 30.80 -8.31 -24.46
C MET A 175 31.36 -9.59 -25.11
N ASN A 176 30.50 -10.58 -25.37
CA ASN A 176 30.86 -11.80 -26.08
C ASN A 176 30.75 -11.69 -27.62
N TYR A 177 30.63 -10.47 -28.15
CA TYR A 177 30.55 -10.17 -29.59
C TYR A 177 29.40 -10.88 -30.34
N LYS A 178 28.35 -11.34 -29.65
CA LYS A 178 27.19 -12.00 -30.28
C LYS A 178 26.13 -11.02 -30.79
N VAL A 179 26.15 -9.80 -30.25
CA VAL A 179 25.19 -8.74 -30.57
C VAL A 179 25.91 -7.40 -30.65
N GLU A 180 25.21 -6.40 -31.15
CA GLU A 180 25.65 -5.02 -31.23
C GLU A 180 24.70 -4.14 -30.42
N LEU A 181 25.28 -3.31 -29.53
CA LEU A 181 24.56 -2.29 -28.78
C LEU A 181 25.06 -0.92 -29.21
N GLN A 182 24.15 -0.01 -29.57
CA GLN A 182 24.49 1.34 -30.01
C GLN A 182 23.88 2.40 -29.07
N PRO A 183 24.62 3.48 -28.77
CA PRO A 183 24.08 4.61 -28.04
C PRO A 183 23.05 5.36 -28.90
N GLY A 184 22.28 6.24 -28.28
CA GLY A 184 21.33 7.06 -29.02
C GLY A 184 20.39 7.86 -28.12
N LYS A 185 19.47 8.58 -28.76
CA LYS A 185 18.34 9.20 -28.08
C LYS A 185 17.27 8.13 -27.86
N ALA A 186 16.91 7.91 -26.61
CA ALA A 186 15.79 7.01 -26.30
C ALA A 186 14.51 7.71 -26.75
N GLU A 187 13.84 7.18 -27.76
CA GLU A 187 12.53 7.69 -28.17
C GLU A 187 11.46 7.31 -27.12
N TYR A 188 11.55 6.10 -26.53
CA TYR A 188 10.62 5.60 -25.51
C TYR A 188 11.27 4.55 -24.59
N GLY A 189 10.81 4.47 -23.34
CA GLY A 189 11.17 3.44 -22.35
C GLY A 189 12.56 3.56 -21.73
N LYS A 190 12.89 2.63 -20.81
CA LYS A 190 14.19 2.63 -20.11
C LYS A 190 15.31 2.13 -21.04
N PRO A 191 16.38 2.92 -21.25
CA PRO A 191 17.57 2.46 -21.96
C PRO A 191 18.34 1.43 -21.13
N LEU A 192 19.25 0.69 -21.77
CA LEU A 192 20.24 -0.11 -21.05
C LEU A 192 21.37 0.82 -20.61
N ILE A 193 21.67 0.83 -19.30
CA ILE A 193 22.74 1.62 -18.72
C ILE A 193 23.73 0.66 -18.07
N GLN A 194 24.99 0.74 -18.48
CA GLN A 194 26.08 -0.08 -17.94
C GLN A 194 27.39 0.70 -18.10
N ASP A 195 28.20 0.74 -17.05
CA ASP A 195 29.52 1.42 -17.03
C ASP A 195 29.43 2.89 -17.52
N ASP A 196 28.44 3.63 -17.01
CA ASP A 196 28.08 5.01 -17.39
C ASP A 196 27.74 5.22 -18.87
N LYS A 197 27.64 4.14 -19.66
CA LYS A 197 27.23 4.16 -21.05
C LYS A 197 25.75 3.86 -21.18
N LYS A 198 25.09 4.66 -22.00
CA LYS A 198 23.66 4.52 -22.33
C LYS A 198 23.52 3.90 -23.72
N PHE A 199 22.94 2.71 -23.77
CA PHE A 199 22.60 2.00 -24.99
C PHE A 199 21.10 2.06 -25.24
N VAL A 200 20.71 2.33 -26.48
CA VAL A 200 19.30 2.46 -26.87
C VAL A 200 18.92 1.46 -27.95
N TRP A 201 19.88 1.03 -28.75
CA TRP A 201 19.64 0.19 -29.92
C TRP A 201 20.32 -1.16 -29.77
N PHE A 202 19.64 -2.21 -30.22
CA PHE A 202 20.11 -3.58 -30.23
C PHE A 202 20.04 -4.15 -31.65
N LYS A 203 21.04 -4.94 -32.02
CA LYS A 203 21.06 -5.70 -33.27
C LYS A 203 21.78 -7.04 -33.06
N PHE A 204 21.26 -8.09 -33.68
CA PHE A 204 22.01 -9.35 -33.80
C PHE A 204 23.11 -9.22 -34.84
N LYS A 205 24.29 -9.76 -34.54
CA LYS A 205 25.36 -9.93 -35.54
C LYS A 205 25.12 -11.15 -36.40
#